data_AF-A0A1H8FVF8-F1
#
_entry.id   AF-A0A1H8FVF8-F1
#
_cell.length_a   1.000
_cell.length_b   1.000
_cell.length_c   1.000
_cell.angle_alpha   90.00
_cell.angle_beta   90.00
_cell.angle_gamma   90.00
#
_symmetry.space_group_name_H-M   'P 1'
#
loop_
_entity.id
_entity.type
_entity.pdbx_description
1 polymer ?
#
loop_
_entity_poly.entity_id
_entity_poly.type
_entity_poly.pdbx_seq_one_letter_code
_entity_poly.pdbx_strand_id
1 'polypeptide(L)'
;MLILLHGILMAASAAAPLAMPDHNTTLPHAAGPVHSTYRADVTVTHEQVGTVGAPGRPATLGCRWTAGLNVARQARHASGATLSRSIDRDTVLSGQRAGWCDTHREAIRVEVAARSGELRAALLAAAEEDGPVLTAELDRLHGNDRTG
;
A
#
# COMPACT_ATOMS: atom_id res chain seq x y z
N MET A 1 14.95 -51.52 17.24
CA MET A 1 13.84 -51.23 16.31
C MET A 1 13.73 -49.70 16.22
N LEU A 2 14.34 -49.10 15.19
CA LEU A 2 14.29 -47.65 14.96
C LEU A 2 12.95 -47.28 14.33
N ILE A 3 12.24 -46.29 14.88
CA ILE A 3 11.17 -45.58 14.18
C ILE A 3 11.62 -44.13 14.05
N LEU A 4 11.93 -43.75 12.81
CA LEU A 4 12.40 -42.43 12.39
C LEU A 4 11.28 -41.40 12.55
N LEU A 5 11.53 -40.36 13.37
CA LEU A 5 10.71 -39.15 13.44
C LEU A 5 10.79 -38.41 12.09
N HIS A 6 9.67 -38.34 11.38
CA HIS A 6 9.52 -37.48 10.22
C HIS A 6 9.18 -36.05 10.69
N GLY A 7 10.22 -35.21 10.79
CA GLY A 7 10.04 -33.77 10.99
C GLY A 7 9.46 -33.15 9.72
N ILE A 8 8.18 -32.77 9.75
CA ILE A 8 7.58 -31.93 8.72
C ILE A 8 8.08 -30.51 8.94
N LEU A 9 8.96 -30.02 8.05
CA LEU A 9 9.25 -28.60 7.97
C LEU A 9 8.01 -27.89 7.41
N MET A 10 7.31 -27.14 8.27
CA MET A 10 6.35 -26.13 7.83
C MET A 10 7.13 -25.02 7.12
N ALA A 11 7.14 -25.03 5.80
CA ALA A 11 7.60 -23.91 5.01
C ALA A 11 6.63 -22.74 5.24
N ALA A 12 7.08 -21.72 5.98
CA ALA A 12 6.36 -20.47 6.08
C ALA A 12 6.42 -19.78 4.71
N SER A 13 5.35 -19.88 3.94
CA SER A 13 5.18 -19.12 2.70
C SER A 13 5.07 -17.63 3.06
N ALA A 14 6.19 -16.91 3.03
CA ALA A 14 6.15 -15.45 3.03
C ALA A 14 5.39 -15.04 1.77
N ALA A 15 4.18 -14.53 1.92
CA ALA A 15 3.38 -14.06 0.81
C ALA A 15 4.13 -12.90 0.13
N ALA A 16 4.32 -12.98 -1.18
CA ALA A 16 4.94 -11.90 -1.94
C ALA A 16 4.10 -10.61 -1.78
N PRO A 17 4.76 -9.44 -1.64
CA PRO A 17 4.04 -8.17 -1.61
C PRO A 17 3.25 -8.00 -2.91
N LEU A 18 2.06 -7.39 -2.82
CA LEU A 18 1.29 -7.00 -3.99
C LEU A 18 2.04 -5.86 -4.69
N ALA A 19 2.90 -6.22 -5.64
CA ALA A 19 3.70 -5.27 -6.38
C ALA A 19 2.83 -4.53 -7.41
N MET A 20 2.72 -3.21 -7.26
CA MET A 20 2.10 -2.35 -8.27
C MET A 20 3.17 -1.70 -9.15
N PRO A 21 2.91 -1.54 -10.46
CA PRO A 21 3.81 -0.78 -11.33
C PRO A 21 3.96 0.66 -10.84
N ASP A 22 5.19 1.16 -10.86
CA ASP A 22 5.50 2.55 -10.54
C ASP A 22 4.73 3.51 -11.46
N HIS A 23 4.28 4.62 -10.90
CA HIS A 23 3.69 5.70 -11.67
C HIS A 23 4.70 6.83 -11.85
N ASN A 24 5.02 7.16 -13.09
CA ASN A 24 5.99 8.20 -13.42
C ASN A 24 5.27 9.40 -14.04
N THR A 25 5.67 10.60 -13.63
CA THR A 25 5.18 11.87 -14.18
C THR A 25 6.36 12.79 -14.47
N THR A 26 6.14 13.74 -15.38
CA THR A 26 7.07 14.84 -15.61
C THR A 26 6.31 16.14 -15.48
N LEU A 27 6.77 17.00 -14.58
CA LEU A 27 6.19 18.31 -14.34
C LEU A 27 7.10 19.37 -14.98
N PRO A 28 6.60 20.17 -15.94
CA PRO A 28 7.29 21.37 -16.38
C PRO A 28 7.38 22.37 -15.21
N HIS A 29 8.58 22.89 -14.95
CA HIS A 29 8.80 23.89 -13.93
C HIS A 29 9.76 24.97 -14.47
N ALA A 30 9.65 26.21 -14.00
CA ALA A 30 10.37 27.36 -14.59
C ALA A 30 11.90 27.21 -14.54
N ALA A 31 12.41 26.49 -13.54
CA ALA A 31 13.84 26.22 -13.37
C ALA A 31 14.33 24.93 -14.08
N GLY A 32 13.44 24.23 -14.79
CA GLY A 32 13.73 22.97 -15.47
C GLY A 32 12.66 21.89 -15.21
N PRO A 33 12.60 20.84 -16.03
CA PRO A 33 11.65 19.74 -15.81
C PRO A 33 11.95 18.98 -14.52
N VAL A 34 10.90 18.43 -13.91
CA VAL A 34 10.98 17.56 -12.73
C VAL A 34 10.43 16.20 -13.09
N HIS A 35 11.22 15.16 -12.86
CA HIS A 35 10.81 13.77 -13.04
C HIS A 35 10.43 13.18 -11.69
N SER A 36 9.19 12.71 -11.58
CA SER A 36 8.66 12.17 -10.33
C SER A 36 8.22 10.72 -10.50
N THR A 37 8.68 9.86 -9.60
CA THR A 37 8.31 8.44 -9.51
C THR A 37 7.51 8.22 -8.23
N TYR A 38 6.34 7.63 -8.35
CA TYR A 38 5.45 7.22 -7.26
C TYR A 38 5.43 5.69 -7.18
N ARG A 39 5.88 5.15 -6.05
CA ARG A 39 5.81 3.73 -5.72
C ARG A 39 4.78 3.54 -4.63
N ALA A 40 3.94 2.51 -4.75
CA ALA A 40 2.91 2.24 -3.78
C ALA A 40 3.06 0.85 -3.17
N ASP A 41 2.93 0.80 -1.85
CA ASP A 41 2.93 -0.41 -1.04
C ASP A 41 1.53 -0.64 -0.48
N VAL A 42 0.94 -1.80 -0.79
CA VAL A 42 -0.40 -2.18 -0.32
C VAL A 42 -0.30 -2.80 1.06
N THR A 43 -1.03 -2.26 2.03
CA THR A 43 -1.14 -2.83 3.38
C THR A 43 -2.54 -3.33 3.64
N VAL A 44 -2.68 -4.55 4.15
CA VAL A 44 -3.98 -5.15 4.49
C VAL A 44 -4.08 -5.35 6.00
N THR A 45 -5.06 -4.70 6.62
CA THR A 45 -5.37 -4.85 8.05
C THR A 45 -6.62 -5.70 8.24
N HIS A 46 -6.61 -6.52 9.28
CA HIS A 46 -7.67 -7.46 9.60
C HIS A 46 -8.18 -7.19 11.02
N GLU A 47 -9.49 -7.28 11.21
CA GLU A 47 -10.17 -7.10 12.48
C GLU A 47 -11.10 -8.29 12.74
N GLN A 48 -10.78 -9.07 13.78
CA GLN A 48 -11.65 -10.17 14.23
C GLN A 48 -12.85 -9.59 14.97
N VAL A 49 -14.05 -9.86 14.47
CA VAL A 49 -15.31 -9.43 15.07
C VAL A 49 -16.21 -10.63 15.38
N GLY A 50 -17.23 -10.39 16.20
CA GLY A 50 -18.24 -11.38 16.57
C GLY A 50 -17.84 -12.26 17.76
N THR A 51 -18.66 -13.27 18.05
CA THR A 51 -18.50 -14.14 19.22
C THR A 51 -18.36 -15.60 18.80
N VAL A 52 -17.48 -16.32 19.48
CA VAL A 52 -17.43 -17.79 19.43
C VAL A 52 -18.76 -18.33 19.99
N GLY A 53 -19.37 -19.27 19.28
CA GLY A 53 -20.61 -19.91 19.72
C GLY A 53 -20.38 -20.79 20.94
N ALA A 54 -21.30 -20.74 21.90
CA ALA A 54 -21.40 -21.75 22.96
C ALA A 54 -22.03 -23.05 22.41
N PRO A 55 -21.90 -24.21 23.10
CA PRO A 55 -22.60 -25.43 22.70
C PRO A 55 -24.10 -25.16 22.46
N GLY A 56 -24.60 -25.51 21.27
CA GLY A 56 -25.99 -25.27 20.85
C GLY A 56 -26.29 -23.86 20.31
N ARG A 57 -25.32 -22.96 20.22
CA ARG A 57 -25.48 -21.61 19.64
C ARG A 57 -24.57 -21.42 18.42
N PRO A 58 -25.08 -20.90 17.28
CA PRO A 58 -24.23 -20.58 16.15
C PRO A 58 -23.20 -19.49 16.50
N ALA A 59 -21.97 -19.63 15.99
CA ALA A 59 -20.95 -18.60 16.08
C ALA A 59 -21.29 -17.42 15.15
N THR A 60 -20.95 -16.21 15.56
CA THR A 60 -21.16 -14.97 14.78
C THR A 60 -19.83 -14.36 14.32
N LEU A 61 -18.76 -15.15 14.34
CA LEU A 61 -17.42 -14.68 13.99
C LEU A 61 -17.39 -14.16 12.56
N GLY A 62 -16.71 -13.04 12.38
CA GLY A 62 -16.37 -12.50 11.09
C GLY A 62 -14.98 -11.87 11.12
N CYS A 63 -14.33 -11.84 9.97
CA CYS A 63 -13.14 -11.07 9.73
C CYS A 63 -13.49 -9.88 8.86
N ARG A 64 -13.43 -8.68 9.42
CA ARG A 64 -13.44 -7.43 8.65
C ARG A 64 -12.02 -7.15 8.19
N TRP A 65 -11.88 -6.56 7.02
CA TRP A 65 -10.57 -6.18 6.52
C TRP A 65 -10.65 -4.89 5.72
N THR A 66 -9.53 -4.17 5.70
CA THR A 66 -9.30 -2.98 4.88
C THR A 66 -7.96 -3.12 4.18
N ALA A 67 -7.85 -2.55 2.99
CA ALA A 67 -6.59 -2.40 2.28
C ALA A 67 -6.33 -0.92 2.01
N GLY A 68 -5.16 -0.45 2.40
CA GLY A 68 -4.67 0.91 2.17
C GLY A 68 -3.40 0.93 1.32
N LEU A 69 -2.95 2.14 0.98
CA LEU A 69 -1.72 2.39 0.25
C LEU A 69 -0.81 3.32 1.04
N ASN A 70 0.49 2.99 1.12
CA ASN A 70 1.52 3.97 1.37
C ASN A 70 2.18 4.31 0.02
N VAL A 71 2.14 5.57 -0.40
CA VAL A 71 2.70 6.02 -1.66
C VAL A 71 3.96 6.84 -1.40
N ALA A 72 5.11 6.30 -1.78
CA ALA A 72 6.39 6.98 -1.75
C ALA A 72 6.65 7.70 -3.08
N ARG A 73 6.80 9.03 -3.02
CA ARG A 73 7.22 9.87 -4.15
C ARG A 73 8.71 10.18 -4.03
N GLN A 74 9.43 10.04 -5.14
CA GLN A 74 10.74 10.64 -5.36
C GLN A 74 10.68 11.54 -6.58
N ALA A 75 11.05 12.81 -6.43
CA ALA A 75 11.10 13.79 -7.50
C ALA A 75 12.53 14.30 -7.68
N ARG A 76 13.03 14.27 -8.92
CA ARG A 76 14.37 14.72 -9.29
C ARG A 76 14.26 15.95 -10.19
N HIS A 77 14.86 17.05 -9.75
CA HIS A 77 14.95 18.28 -10.52
C HIS A 77 16.22 18.31 -11.38
N ALA A 78 16.22 19.10 -12.45
CA ALA A 78 17.36 19.27 -13.35
C ALA A 78 18.64 19.77 -12.64
N SER A 79 18.52 20.48 -11.51
CA SER A 79 19.66 20.91 -10.70
C SER A 79 20.35 19.76 -9.92
N GLY A 80 19.78 18.55 -9.95
CA GLY A 80 20.23 17.40 -9.15
C GLY A 80 19.57 17.30 -7.78
N ALA A 81 18.80 18.32 -7.36
CA ALA A 81 18.02 18.26 -6.13
C ALA A 81 16.99 17.12 -6.18
N THR A 82 16.85 16.41 -5.07
CA THR A 82 15.85 15.34 -4.91
C THR A 82 14.89 15.68 -3.77
N LEU A 83 13.60 15.59 -4.04
CA LEU A 83 12.51 15.74 -3.07
C LEU A 83 11.83 14.40 -2.86
N SER A 84 11.59 14.03 -1.61
CA SER A 84 10.94 12.78 -1.24
C SER A 84 9.77 13.03 -0.31
N ARG A 85 8.68 12.28 -0.49
CA ARG A 85 7.47 12.36 0.35
C ARG A 85 6.78 11.01 0.44
N SER A 86 6.14 10.75 1.57
CA SER A 86 5.21 9.63 1.73
C SER A 86 3.78 10.16 1.85
N ILE A 87 2.84 9.49 1.22
CA ILE A 87 1.42 9.85 1.15
C ILE A 87 0.61 8.62 1.55
N ASP A 88 -0.09 8.69 2.66
CA ASP A 88 -0.90 7.58 3.17
C ASP A 88 -2.35 7.66 2.68
N ARG A 89 -2.89 6.48 2.32
CA ARG A 89 -4.30 6.25 2.00
C ARG A 89 -4.79 5.07 2.82
N ASP A 90 -5.27 5.35 4.03
CA ASP A 90 -5.58 4.34 5.05
C ASP A 90 -6.62 3.29 4.62
N THR A 91 -7.60 3.68 3.81
CA THR A 91 -8.63 2.75 3.31
C THR A 91 -8.97 3.07 1.87
N VAL A 92 -8.53 2.20 0.97
CA VAL A 92 -8.90 2.18 -0.45
C VAL A 92 -9.94 1.11 -0.71
N LEU A 93 -9.74 -0.09 -0.14
CA LEU A 93 -10.68 -1.21 -0.23
C LEU A 93 -11.10 -1.65 1.16
N SER A 94 -12.28 -2.26 1.26
CA SER A 94 -12.73 -2.95 2.46
C SER A 94 -13.62 -4.14 2.11
N GLY A 95 -13.76 -5.04 3.06
CA GLY A 95 -14.65 -6.19 2.94
C GLY A 95 -14.77 -6.98 4.24
N GLN A 96 -15.50 -8.10 4.16
CA GLN A 96 -15.73 -8.98 5.30
C GLN A 96 -15.83 -10.45 4.84
N ARG A 97 -15.37 -11.37 5.68
CA ARG A 97 -15.62 -12.81 5.56
C ARG A 97 -16.17 -13.39 6.85
N ALA A 98 -17.02 -14.41 6.77
CA ALA A 98 -17.50 -15.12 7.95
C ALA A 98 -16.41 -16.07 8.49
N GLY A 99 -16.22 -16.12 9.80
CA GLY A 99 -15.22 -16.96 10.48
C GLY A 99 -13.99 -16.18 10.98
N TRP A 100 -12.90 -16.92 11.20
CA TRP A 100 -11.66 -16.40 11.76
C TRP A 100 -10.80 -15.68 10.72
N CYS A 101 -10.17 -14.57 11.10
CA CYS A 101 -9.27 -13.85 10.20
C CYS A 101 -8.08 -14.69 9.73
N ASP A 102 -7.47 -15.48 10.62
CA ASP A 102 -6.31 -16.29 10.29
C ASP A 102 -6.59 -17.31 9.19
N THR A 103 -7.82 -17.85 9.14
CA THR A 103 -8.27 -18.76 8.08
C THR A 103 -8.39 -18.07 6.72
N HIS A 104 -8.66 -16.75 6.71
CA HIS A 104 -9.01 -16.01 5.50
C HIS A 104 -7.90 -15.14 4.93
N ARG A 105 -6.74 -15.01 5.59
CA ARG A 105 -5.64 -14.11 5.17
C ARG A 105 -5.26 -14.28 3.70
N GLU A 106 -5.10 -15.53 3.25
CA GLU A 106 -4.76 -15.86 1.86
C GLU A 106 -5.85 -15.42 0.89
N ALA A 107 -7.09 -15.83 1.17
CA ALA A 107 -8.22 -15.49 0.32
C ALA A 107 -8.45 -13.97 0.26
N ILE A 108 -8.22 -13.25 1.36
CA ILE A 108 -8.36 -11.78 1.41
C ILE A 108 -7.27 -11.15 0.54
N ARG A 109 -6.03 -11.65 0.59
CA ARG A 109 -4.96 -11.15 -0.27
C ARG A 109 -5.25 -11.37 -1.76
N VAL A 110 -5.78 -12.54 -2.13
CA VAL A 110 -6.20 -12.83 -3.51
C VAL A 110 -7.31 -11.88 -3.95
N GLU A 111 -8.28 -11.61 -3.07
CA GLU A 111 -9.37 -10.67 -3.33
C GLU A 111 -8.86 -9.23 -3.53
N VAL A 112 -7.93 -8.78 -2.69
CA VAL A 112 -7.27 -7.47 -2.83
C VAL A 112 -6.47 -7.40 -4.14
N ALA A 113 -5.74 -8.46 -4.49
CA ALA A 113 -4.98 -8.55 -5.74
C ALA A 113 -5.89 -8.46 -6.99
N ALA A 114 -7.05 -9.12 -6.94
CA ALA A 114 -8.04 -9.08 -8.01
C ALA A 114 -8.61 -7.66 -8.23
N ARG A 115 -8.54 -6.79 -7.21
CA ARG A 115 -8.98 -5.38 -7.23
C ARG A 115 -7.82 -4.41 -7.50
N SER A 116 -6.76 -4.87 -8.14
CA SER A 116 -5.59 -4.05 -8.51
C SER A 116 -5.93 -2.80 -9.33
N GLY A 117 -7.00 -2.82 -10.12
CA GLY A 117 -7.48 -1.63 -10.86
C GLY A 117 -7.88 -0.48 -9.94
N GLU A 118 -8.56 -0.76 -8.83
CA GLU A 118 -8.98 0.25 -7.85
C GLU A 118 -7.77 0.78 -7.05
N LEU A 119 -6.84 -0.10 -6.68
CA LEU A 119 -5.59 0.30 -6.03
C LEU A 119 -4.75 1.20 -6.95
N ARG A 120 -4.69 0.88 -8.25
CA ARG A 120 -4.00 1.70 -9.25
C ARG A 120 -4.68 3.06 -9.44
N ALA A 121 -6.01 3.10 -9.45
CA ALA A 121 -6.74 4.37 -9.51
C ALA A 121 -6.43 5.25 -8.29
N ALA A 122 -6.36 4.66 -7.09
CA ALA A 122 -5.97 5.38 -5.87
C ALA A 122 -4.53 5.91 -5.91
N LEU A 123 -3.57 5.16 -6.48
CA LEU A 123 -2.20 5.65 -6.73
C LEU A 123 -2.19 6.86 -7.68
N LEU A 124 -2.96 6.80 -8.77
CA LEU A 124 -3.04 7.92 -9.73
C LEU A 124 -3.64 9.16 -9.08
N ALA A 125 -4.71 9.00 -8.29
CA ALA A 125 -5.33 10.09 -7.54
C ALA A 125 -4.35 10.70 -6.52
N ALA A 126 -3.56 9.88 -5.83
CA ALA A 126 -2.53 10.36 -4.91
C ALA A 126 -1.46 11.20 -5.61
N ALA A 127 -1.03 10.81 -6.80
CA ALA A 127 -0.06 11.58 -7.59
C ALA A 127 -0.66 12.90 -8.13
N GLU A 128 -1.93 12.89 -8.53
CA GLU A 128 -2.62 14.09 -9.01
C GLU A 128 -2.80 15.13 -7.90
N GLU A 129 -3.29 14.70 -6.73
CA GLU A 129 -3.49 15.57 -5.56
C GLU A 129 -2.17 16.15 -5.02
N ASP A 130 -1.07 15.43 -5.18
CA ASP A 130 0.26 15.83 -4.74
C ASP A 130 0.94 16.84 -5.69
N GLY A 131 0.47 16.97 -6.94
CA GLY A 131 1.05 17.88 -7.94
C GLY A 131 1.24 19.33 -7.45
N PRO A 132 0.21 20.00 -6.89
CA PRO A 132 0.36 21.34 -6.34
C PRO A 132 1.34 21.43 -5.16
N VAL A 133 1.42 20.36 -4.35
CA VAL A 133 2.36 20.28 -3.22
C VAL A 133 3.79 20.21 -3.74
N LEU A 134 4.04 19.39 -4.77
CA LEU A 134 5.34 19.30 -5.43
C LEU A 134 5.77 20.65 -6.01
N THR A 135 4.88 21.34 -6.73
CA THR A 135 5.16 22.68 -7.27
C THR A 135 5.58 23.64 -6.17
N ALA A 136 4.84 23.70 -5.06
CA ALA A 136 5.16 24.58 -3.95
C ALA A 136 6.49 24.22 -3.25
N GLU A 137 6.87 22.95 -3.21
CA GLU A 137 8.17 22.51 -2.70
C GLU A 137 9.32 22.96 -3.62
N LEU A 138 9.14 22.90 -4.94
CA LEU A 138 10.11 23.37 -5.93
C LEU A 138 10.28 24.89 -5.93
N ASP A 139 9.19 25.64 -5.78
CA ASP A 139 9.24 27.10 -5.65
C ASP A 139 10.06 27.52 -4.42
N ARG A 140 9.91 26.80 -3.30
CA ARG A 140 10.67 27.04 -2.07
C ARG A 140 12.16 26.73 -2.24
N LEU A 141 12.51 25.62 -2.91
CA LEU A 141 13.91 25.31 -3.21
C LEU A 141 14.58 26.44 -4.01
N HIS A 142 13.94 26.91 -5.09
CA HIS A 142 14.51 27.97 -5.92
C HIS A 142 14.44 29.37 -5.31
N GLY A 143 13.46 29.64 -4.44
CA GLY A 143 13.41 30.89 -3.67
C GLY A 143 14.62 31.05 -2.75
N ASN A 144 15.04 29.94 -2.12
CA ASN A 144 16.23 29.90 -1.28
C ASN A 144 17.53 30.08 -2.10
N ASP A 145 17.63 29.49 -3.29
CA ASP A 145 18.81 29.60 -4.15
C ASP A 145 19.08 31.04 -4.65
N ARG A 146 18.09 31.94 -4.68
CA ARG A 146 18.27 33.33 -5.13
C ARG A 146 18.70 34.31 -4.02
N THR A 147 18.67 33.87 -2.76
CA THR A 147 18.97 34.73 -1.59
C THR A 147 20.28 34.37 -0.88
N GLY A 148 20.98 33.33 -1.32
CA GLY A 148 22.33 32.97 -0.90
C GLY A 148 23.37 33.33 -1.95
#